data_AF-A0A7L3JDA3-F1
#
_entry.id   AF-A0A7L3JDA3-F1
#
_cell.length_a   1.000
_cell.length_b   1.000
_cell.length_c   1.000
_cell.angle_alpha   90.00
_cell.angle_beta   90.00
_cell.angle_gamma   90.00
#
_symmetry.space_group_name_H-M   'P 1'
#
loop_
_entity.id
_entity.type
_entity.pdbx_description
1 polymer ?
#
loop_
_entity_poly.entity_id
_entity_poly.type
_entity_poly.pdbx_seq_one_letter_code
_entity_poly.pdbx_strand_id
1 'polypeptide(L)'
;MSPRNGRRTGAHRAHSLARQWKTKRRRRDLDEIHRDLQPENAARLLRQEPPLASQGPLTTGLLSPPRRYFVDLTSMKEHFRSKVHKKRLKQLREAPYTQEEAERAAGMGSYIPPKKVEVQTQPLEEVIEMEASS
;
A
#
# COMPACT_ATOMS: atom_id res chain seq x y z
N MET A 1 -9.63 23.48 50.59
CA MET A 1 -9.10 22.10 50.58
C MET A 1 -8.80 21.73 49.12
N SER A 2 -7.53 21.66 48.70
CA SER A 2 -7.20 21.30 47.30
C SER A 2 -7.23 19.78 47.11
N PRO A 3 -7.79 19.26 46.01
CA PRO A 3 -7.90 17.81 45.82
C PRO A 3 -6.51 17.18 45.67
N ARG A 4 -6.29 16.05 46.36
CA ARG A 4 -5.05 15.27 46.25
C ARG A 4 -4.96 14.69 44.83
N ASN A 5 -3.87 14.98 44.13
CA ASN A 5 -3.55 14.35 42.84
C ASN A 5 -3.35 12.84 43.04
N GLY A 6 -4.41 12.05 42.84
CA GLY A 6 -4.32 10.60 42.77
C GLY A 6 -3.55 10.18 41.52
N ARG A 7 -2.58 9.26 41.67
CA ARG A 7 -1.85 8.69 40.52
C ARG A 7 -2.86 7.93 39.64
N ARG A 8 -2.86 8.23 38.34
CA ARG A 8 -3.69 7.54 37.34
C ARG A 8 -3.14 6.14 37.06
N THR A 9 -3.47 5.18 37.91
CA THR A 9 -3.18 3.76 37.67
C THR A 9 -4.13 3.23 36.59
N GLY A 10 -3.59 2.72 35.48
CA GLY A 10 -4.37 2.09 34.40
C GLY A 10 -4.84 3.00 33.26
N ALA A 11 -4.73 4.34 33.38
CA ALA A 11 -5.09 5.28 32.32
C ALA A 11 -3.86 5.81 31.54
N HIS A 12 -2.86 4.94 31.31
CA HIS A 12 -1.67 5.30 30.54
C HIS A 12 -1.98 5.27 29.04
N ARG A 13 -1.93 6.43 28.38
CA ARG A 13 -2.01 6.51 26.93
C ARG A 13 -0.61 6.55 26.34
N ALA A 14 -0.41 5.82 25.25
CA ALA A 14 0.82 5.94 24.49
C ALA A 14 0.80 7.28 23.74
N HIS A 15 1.73 8.17 24.08
CA HIS A 15 1.82 9.50 23.47
C HIS A 15 2.75 9.55 22.24
N SER A 16 3.38 8.43 21.88
CA SER A 16 4.38 8.39 20.80
C SER A 16 3.93 7.55 19.62
N LEU A 17 3.98 8.16 18.43
CA LEU A 17 3.80 7.47 17.15
C LEU A 17 5.07 6.74 16.68
N ALA A 18 6.20 6.90 17.37
CA ALA A 18 7.48 6.30 16.98
C ALA A 18 7.38 4.78 16.82
N ARG A 19 6.51 4.12 17.58
CA ARG A 19 6.27 2.67 17.49
C ARG A 19 5.71 2.25 16.12
N GLN A 20 4.94 3.11 15.47
CA GLN A 20 4.35 2.85 14.16
C GLN A 20 5.36 3.07 13.02
N TRP A 21 6.30 4.00 13.19
CA TRP A 21 7.28 4.37 12.15
C TRP A 21 8.57 3.55 12.20
N LYS A 22 8.70 2.63 13.17
CA LYS A 22 9.84 1.70 13.23
C LYS A 22 9.94 0.88 11.95
N THR A 23 11.17 0.65 11.49
CA THR A 23 11.49 -0.12 10.27
C THR A 23 10.78 -1.47 10.22
N LYS A 24 10.69 -2.18 11.34
CA LYS A 24 10.00 -3.47 11.46
C LYS A 24 8.50 -3.47 11.11
N ARG A 25 7.86 -2.31 11.04
CA ARG A 25 6.43 -2.13 10.72
C ARG A 25 6.21 -1.21 9.52
N ARG A 26 7.29 -0.87 8.80
CA ARG A 26 7.24 0.03 7.66
C ARG A 26 6.47 -0.64 6.52
N ARG A 27 5.61 0.14 5.88
CA ARG A 27 4.88 -0.30 4.68
C ARG A 27 5.75 -0.04 3.46
N ARG A 28 5.42 -0.72 2.37
CA ARG A 28 6.11 -0.56 1.09
C ARG A 28 5.99 0.87 0.57
N ASP A 29 7.12 1.43 0.13
CA ASP A 29 7.20 2.81 -0.35
C ASP A 29 6.63 2.94 -1.78
N LEU A 30 6.47 4.18 -2.28
CA LEU A 30 5.77 4.45 -3.55
C LEU A 30 6.56 3.97 -4.77
N ASP A 31 7.88 4.17 -4.75
CA ASP A 31 8.83 3.73 -5.77
C ASP A 31 8.88 2.21 -5.89
N GLU A 32 8.87 1.49 -4.77
CA GLU A 32 8.78 0.04 -4.75
C GLU A 32 7.50 -0.48 -5.42
N ILE A 33 6.38 0.21 -5.21
CA ILE A 33 5.09 -0.16 -5.85
C ILE A 33 5.13 0.10 -7.36
N HIS A 34 5.79 1.17 -7.83
CA HIS A 34 5.96 1.41 -9.26
C HIS A 34 6.79 0.31 -9.93
N ARG A 35 7.80 -0.24 -9.24
CA ARG A 35 8.56 -1.41 -9.70
C ARG A 35 7.68 -2.65 -9.75
N ASP A 36 6.87 -2.89 -8.73
CA ASP A 36 5.94 -4.03 -8.66
C ASP A 36 4.85 -3.97 -9.74
N LEU A 37 4.41 -2.76 -10.14
CA LEU A 37 3.38 -2.55 -11.16
C LEU A 37 3.84 -2.89 -12.58
N GLN A 38 5.15 -2.99 -12.82
CA GLN A 38 5.68 -3.43 -14.10
C GLN A 38 5.13 -4.83 -14.45
N PRO A 39 4.71 -5.07 -15.71
CA PRO A 39 3.97 -6.28 -16.07
C PRO A 39 4.75 -7.57 -15.76
N GLU A 40 6.09 -7.54 -15.88
CA GLU A 40 6.99 -8.63 -15.52
C GLU A 40 6.90 -9.01 -14.03
N ASN A 41 6.91 -7.99 -13.16
CA ASN A 41 6.84 -8.18 -11.72
C ASN A 41 5.41 -8.53 -11.27
N ALA A 42 4.41 -7.89 -11.87
CA ALA A 42 3.01 -8.15 -11.59
C ALA A 42 2.66 -9.62 -11.86
N ALA A 43 3.05 -10.17 -13.02
CA ALA A 43 2.80 -11.57 -13.35
C ALA A 43 3.45 -12.54 -12.35
N ARG A 44 4.68 -12.25 -11.90
CA ARG A 44 5.37 -13.05 -10.88
C ARG A 44 4.68 -12.98 -9.52
N LEU A 45 4.18 -11.81 -9.15
CA LEU A 45 3.49 -11.59 -7.87
C LEU A 45 2.10 -12.25 -7.83
N LEU A 46 1.39 -12.28 -8.95
CA LEU A 46 0.08 -12.92 -9.06
C LEU A 46 0.18 -14.45 -8.99
N ARG A 47 1.28 -15.01 -9.49
CA ARG A 47 1.54 -16.47 -9.51
C ARG A 47 2.11 -17.00 -8.19
N GLN A 48 2.07 -16.25 -7.10
CA GLN A 48 2.56 -16.72 -5.80
C GLN A 48 1.68 -17.86 -5.29
N GLU A 49 2.28 -19.03 -5.09
CA GLU A 49 1.59 -20.17 -4.48
C GLU A 49 1.18 -19.83 -3.04
N PRO A 50 -0.02 -20.27 -2.60
CA PRO A 50 -0.46 -20.06 -1.22
C PRO A 50 0.53 -20.75 -0.26
N PRO A 51 0.94 -20.06 0.83
CA PRO A 51 1.88 -20.63 1.78
C PRO A 51 1.28 -21.85 2.50
N LEU A 52 2.12 -22.85 2.74
CA LEU A 52 1.80 -24.04 3.53
C LEU A 52 1.20 -23.65 4.89
N ALA A 53 0.21 -24.42 5.35
CA ALA A 53 -0.77 -24.16 6.41
C ALA A 53 -0.29 -23.64 7.80
N SER A 54 1.01 -23.41 8.01
CA SER A 54 1.56 -22.87 9.26
C SER A 54 1.58 -21.33 9.36
N GLN A 55 1.12 -20.60 8.33
CA GLN A 55 1.11 -19.13 8.30
C GLN A 55 -0.28 -18.51 8.07
N GLY A 56 -1.31 -18.97 8.80
CA GLY A 56 -2.62 -18.30 8.84
C GLY A 56 -3.39 -18.26 7.51
N PRO A 57 -4.64 -17.75 7.50
CA PRO A 57 -5.48 -17.74 6.30
C PRO A 57 -5.03 -16.61 5.37
N LEU A 58 -4.20 -16.92 4.38
CA LEU A 58 -3.83 -15.98 3.33
C LEU A 58 -3.73 -16.72 2.00
N THR A 59 -4.84 -16.84 1.31
CA THR A 59 -4.89 -17.41 -0.04
C THR A 59 -5.45 -16.37 -1.00
N THR A 60 -4.81 -16.25 -2.16
CA THR A 60 -5.16 -15.43 -3.34
C THR A 60 -4.58 -14.00 -3.36
N GLY A 61 -3.42 -13.88 -3.99
CA GLY A 61 -2.74 -12.62 -4.24
C GLY A 61 -3.41 -11.81 -5.34
N LEU A 62 -4.16 -10.77 -4.95
CA LEU A 62 -4.62 -9.71 -5.85
C LEU A 62 -3.81 -8.44 -5.58
N LEU A 63 -3.08 -7.99 -6.61
CA LEU A 63 -2.15 -6.87 -6.58
C LEU A 63 -2.93 -5.55 -6.62
N SER A 64 -3.50 -5.14 -5.48
CA SER A 64 -4.11 -3.81 -5.35
C SER A 64 -3.19 -2.87 -4.56
N PRO A 65 -2.84 -1.69 -5.09
CA PRO A 65 -2.19 -0.64 -4.32
C PRO A 65 -3.17 -0.09 -3.27
N PRO A 66 -2.90 -0.17 -1.96
CA PRO A 66 -1.67 -0.55 -1.28
C PRO A 66 -1.59 -2.06 -1.02
N ARG A 67 -0.47 -2.68 -1.43
CA ARG A 67 -0.08 -4.10 -1.32
C ARG A 67 -0.42 -4.72 0.05
N ARG A 68 -1.69 -5.06 0.22
CA ARG A 68 -2.29 -5.71 1.37
C ARG A 68 -2.90 -6.99 0.85
N TYR A 69 -2.71 -8.05 1.61
CA TYR A 69 -3.35 -9.31 1.33
C TYR A 69 -4.75 -9.29 1.93
N PHE A 70 -5.72 -9.76 1.16
CA PHE A 70 -7.10 -9.90 1.56
C PHE A 70 -7.40 -11.38 1.75
N VAL A 71 -8.31 -11.68 2.68
CA VAL A 71 -8.79 -13.05 2.90
C VAL A 71 -10.00 -13.31 2.01
N ASP A 72 -10.92 -12.35 1.93
CA ASP A 72 -12.18 -12.47 1.20
C ASP A 72 -12.27 -11.51 0.00
N LEU A 73 -12.97 -11.93 -1.06
CA LEU A 73 -13.27 -11.08 -2.22
C LEU A 73 -14.14 -9.85 -1.85
N THR A 74 -15.01 -9.97 -0.85
CA THR A 74 -15.83 -8.87 -0.34
C THR A 74 -14.96 -7.77 0.27
N SER A 75 -13.99 -8.15 1.10
CA SER A 75 -13.03 -7.24 1.72
C SER A 75 -12.17 -6.49 0.69
N MET A 76 -11.87 -7.15 -0.44
CA MET A 76 -11.20 -6.54 -1.57
C MET A 76 -12.09 -5.51 -2.29
N LYS A 77 -13.36 -5.85 -2.58
CA LYS A 77 -14.32 -4.93 -3.21
C LYS A 77 -14.51 -3.66 -2.34
N GLU A 78 -14.63 -3.82 -1.02
CA GLU A 78 -14.69 -2.69 -0.09
C GLU A 78 -13.42 -1.84 -0.08
N HIS A 79 -12.26 -2.49 -0.16
CA HIS A 79 -10.99 -1.79 -0.23
C HIS A 79 -10.89 -0.87 -1.45
N PHE A 80 -11.29 -1.34 -2.64
CA PHE A 80 -11.28 -0.53 -3.86
C PHE A 80 -12.18 0.71 -3.75
N ARG A 81 -13.30 0.61 -3.04
CA ARG A 81 -14.22 1.74 -2.81
C ARG A 81 -13.67 2.74 -1.79
N SER A 82 -12.76 2.31 -0.92
CA SER A 82 -12.22 3.11 0.19
C SER A 82 -11.40 4.33 -0.30
N LYS A 83 -11.42 5.40 0.52
CA LYS A 83 -10.62 6.62 0.25
C LYS A 83 -9.11 6.35 0.27
N VAL A 84 -8.66 5.35 1.02
CA VAL A 84 -7.24 4.99 1.14
C VAL A 84 -6.71 4.52 -0.22
N HIS A 85 -7.45 3.64 -0.89
CA HIS A 85 -7.11 3.16 -2.22
C HIS A 85 -7.09 4.30 -3.24
N LYS A 86 -8.17 5.10 -3.31
CA LYS A 86 -8.25 6.26 -4.21
C LYS A 86 -7.12 7.29 -4.00
N LYS A 87 -6.74 7.53 -2.74
CA LYS A 87 -5.59 8.39 -2.41
C LYS A 87 -4.28 7.79 -2.92
N ARG A 88 -4.09 6.47 -2.81
CA ARG A 88 -2.88 5.81 -3.28
C ARG A 88 -2.78 5.83 -4.80
N LEU A 89 -3.88 5.61 -5.52
CA LEU A 89 -3.92 5.77 -6.98
C LEU A 89 -3.56 7.19 -7.42
N LYS A 90 -4.06 8.21 -6.72
CA LYS A 90 -3.67 9.60 -7.01
C LYS A 90 -2.16 9.81 -6.84
N GLN A 91 -1.55 9.23 -5.79
CA GLN A 91 -0.10 9.33 -5.56
C GLN A 91 0.74 8.60 -6.61
N LEU A 92 0.24 7.49 -7.16
CA LEU A 92 0.97 6.71 -8.17
C LEU A 92 0.84 7.31 -9.59
N ARG A 93 -0.02 8.32 -9.80
CA ARG A 93 -0.11 9.02 -11.09
C ARG A 93 1.08 9.93 -11.37
N GLU A 94 1.83 10.27 -10.32
CA GLU A 94 3.03 11.09 -10.41
C GLU A 94 4.25 10.16 -10.54
N ALA A 95 5.23 10.53 -11.37
CA ALA A 95 6.48 9.78 -11.45
C ALA A 95 7.12 9.63 -10.05
N PRO A 96 7.66 8.45 -9.72
CA PRO A 96 8.30 8.25 -8.43
C PRO A 96 9.52 9.16 -8.30
N TYR A 97 9.67 9.78 -7.13
CA TYR A 97 10.85 10.55 -6.79
C TYR A 97 12.08 9.65 -6.75
N THR A 98 13.13 10.02 -7.48
CA THR A 98 14.37 9.24 -7.58
C THR A 98 15.54 9.99 -6.95
N GLN A 99 16.58 9.25 -6.57
CA GLN A 99 17.79 9.86 -6.00
C GLN A 99 18.45 10.85 -6.98
N GLU A 100 18.42 10.56 -8.28
CA GLU A 100 18.92 11.46 -9.31
C GLU A 100 18.17 12.80 -9.34
N GLU A 101 16.87 12.79 -9.05
CA GLU A 101 16.08 14.01 -8.94
C GLU A 101 16.52 14.85 -7.73
N ALA A 102 16.88 14.20 -6.62
CA ALA A 102 17.44 14.86 -5.45
C ALA A 102 18.80 15.51 -5.74
N GLU A 103 19.66 14.81 -6.46
CA GLU A 103 20.98 15.32 -6.87
C GLU A 103 20.86 16.49 -7.85
N ARG A 104 19.92 16.42 -8.79
CA ARG A 104 19.59 17.55 -9.68
C ARG A 104 19.09 18.76 -8.90
N ALA A 105 18.22 18.55 -7.90
CA ALA A 105 17.74 19.63 -7.04
C ALA A 105 18.87 20.24 -6.18
N ALA A 106 19.89 19.45 -5.83
CA ALA A 106 21.11 19.91 -5.17
C ALA A 106 22.10 20.63 -6.10
N GLY A 107 21.77 20.80 -7.39
CA GLY A 107 22.59 21.51 -8.38
C GLY A 107 23.57 20.62 -9.15
N MET A 108 23.47 19.29 -9.02
CA MET A 108 24.35 18.33 -9.72
C MET A 108 23.80 17.85 -11.08
N GLY A 109 22.89 18.61 -11.72
CA GLY A 109 22.38 18.27 -13.06
C GLY A 109 21.33 19.24 -13.61
N SER A 110 20.68 18.87 -14.73
CA SER A 110 19.66 19.68 -15.40
C SER A 110 18.24 19.37 -14.94
N TYR A 111 17.37 20.38 -14.93
CA TYR A 111 15.96 20.21 -14.58
C TYR A 111 15.20 19.41 -15.64
N ILE A 112 14.43 18.40 -15.19
CA ILE A 112 13.52 17.61 -16.04
C ILE A 112 12.13 17.66 -15.40
N PRO A 113 11.07 18.03 -16.15
CA PRO A 113 9.72 18.07 -15.59
C PRO A 113 9.21 16.64 -15.27
N PRO A 114 8.44 16.48 -14.19
CA PRO A 114 7.89 15.18 -13.81
C PRO A 114 6.87 14.69 -14.85
N LYS A 115 7.03 13.44 -15.29
CA LYS A 115 6.10 12.78 -16.21
C LYS A 115 4.89 12.24 -15.44
N LYS A 116 3.70 12.37 -16.03
CA LYS A 116 2.49 11.72 -15.49
C LYS A 116 2.50 10.26 -15.93
N VAL A 117 2.32 9.36 -14.97
CA VAL A 117 2.22 7.92 -15.22
C VAL A 117 0.75 7.51 -15.13
N GLU A 118 0.24 6.90 -16.18
CA GLU A 118 -1.10 6.30 -16.14
C GLU A 118 -1.03 4.94 -15.48
N VAL A 119 -1.52 4.86 -14.25
CA VAL A 119 -1.58 3.61 -13.49
C VAL A 119 -2.90 2.93 -13.80
N GLN A 120 -2.83 1.90 -14.62
CA GLN A 120 -3.94 0.98 -14.84
C GLN A 120 -3.96 -0.02 -13.68
N THR A 121 -5.01 0.05 -12.85
CA THR A 121 -5.32 -1.03 -11.91
C THR A 121 -5.95 -2.19 -12.67
N GLN A 122 -5.73 -3.42 -12.20
CA GLN A 122 -6.43 -4.59 -12.74
C GLN A 122 -7.94 -4.30 -12.87
N PRO A 123 -8.54 -4.56 -14.03
CA PRO A 123 -9.96 -4.34 -14.22
C PRO A 123 -10.73 -5.30 -13.30
N LEU A 124 -11.70 -4.78 -12.57
CA LEU A 124 -12.66 -5.54 -11.77
C LEU A 124 -13.62 -6.40 -12.63
N GLU A 125 -13.43 -6.41 -13.95
CA GLU A 125 -14.34 -6.99 -14.95
C GLU A 125 -14.31 -8.52 -14.95
N GLU A 126 -13.17 -9.16 -14.65
CA GLU A 126 -13.08 -10.63 -14.56
C GLU A 126 -13.96 -11.22 -13.44
N VAL A 127 -14.38 -10.41 -12.45
CA VAL A 127 -15.26 -10.85 -11.36
C VAL A 127 -16.75 -10.75 -11.74
N ILE A 128 -17.09 -9.98 -12.77
CA ILE A 128 -18.47 -9.83 -13.26
C ILE A 128 -18.80 -10.95 -14.24
N GLU A 129 -17.83 -11.41 -15.04
CA GLU A 129 -18.04 -12.48 -16.02
C GLU A 129 -18.27 -13.85 -15.36
N MET A 130 -17.68 -14.13 -14.19
CA MET A 130 -17.93 -15.38 -13.47
C MET A 130 -19.33 -15.47 -12.83
N GLU A 131 -19.95 -14.33 -12.49
CA GLU A 131 -21.33 -14.30 -11.96
C GLU A 131 -22.39 -14.25 -13.08
N ALA A 132 -22.02 -13.83 -14.29
CA ALA A 132 -22.92 -13.81 -15.46
C ALA A 132 -23.03 -15.16 -16.19
N SER A 133 -22.16 -16.13 -15.86
CA SER A 133 -22.16 -17.47 -16.46
C SER A 133 -22.68 -18.57 -15.50
N SER A 134 -23.27 -18.19 -14.36
CA SER A 134 -23.99 -19.12 -13.45
C SER A 134 -25.49 -18.87 -13.44
#